data_AF-A0A3B8YAB6-F1
#
_entry.id   AF-A0A3B8YAB6-F1
#
_cell.length_a   1.000
_cell.length_b   1.000
_cell.length_c   1.000
_cell.angle_alpha   90.00
_cell.angle_beta   90.00
_cell.angle_gamma   90.00
#
_symmetry.space_group_name_H-M   'P 1'
#
loop_
_entity.id
_entity.type
_entity.pdbx_description
1 polymer ?
#
loop_
_entity_poly.entity_id
_entity_poly.type
_entity_poly.pdbx_seq_one_letter_code
_entity_poly.pdbx_strand_id
1 'polypeptide(L)' 'MLTQENNSTQLNHTLTVLLTELGEECSTVLTLLNQLKLANLSIDQKGDILAQLSSSISHLHVHTEDLPDLIGDELF' A
#
# COMPACT_ATOMS: atom_id res chain seq x y z
N MET A 1 -0.26 -44.79 -4.91
CA MET A 1 -0.51 -43.91 -3.76
C MET A 1 -0.36 -42.47 -4.26
N LEU A 2 -1.47 -41.82 -4.56
CA LEU A 2 -1.55 -40.36 -4.74
C LEU A 2 -1.94 -39.81 -3.34
N THR A 3 -1.53 -38.66 -2.83
CA THR A 3 -1.48 -37.31 -3.43
C THR A 3 -0.63 -36.35 -2.60
N GLN A 4 0.00 -35.41 -3.32
CA GLN A 4 0.24 -34.00 -2.99
C GLN A 4 1.19 -33.63 -1.84
N GLU A 5 2.40 -33.25 -2.23
CA GLU A 5 3.11 -32.12 -1.64
C GLU A 5 2.21 -30.88 -1.76
N ASN A 6 1.52 -30.51 -0.67
CA ASN A 6 0.96 -29.16 -0.57
C ASN A 6 2.09 -28.25 -0.10
N ASN A 7 2.81 -27.73 -1.09
CA ASN A 7 3.70 -26.59 -0.95
C ASN A 7 2.85 -25.40 -0.48
N SER A 8 2.81 -25.12 0.83
CA SER A 8 2.03 -24.03 1.40
C SER A 8 2.78 -22.71 1.19
N THR A 9 2.85 -22.26 -0.06
CA THR A 9 3.34 -20.93 -0.48
C THR A 9 2.25 -19.87 -0.44
N GLN A 10 1.13 -20.13 0.23
CA GLN A 10 0.01 -19.20 0.29
C GLN A 10 0.12 -18.40 1.59
N LEU A 11 0.41 -17.10 1.46
CA LEU A 11 0.39 -16.15 2.57
C LEU A 11 -0.96 -16.22 3.30
N ASN A 12 -0.95 -15.95 4.61
CA ASN A 12 -2.17 -15.75 5.37
C ASN A 12 -3.08 -14.73 4.67
N HIS A 13 -4.39 -14.97 4.72
CA HIS A 13 -5.39 -14.13 4.07
C HIS A 13 -5.31 -12.67 4.51
N THR A 14 -5.12 -12.42 5.81
CA THR A 14 -4.98 -11.06 6.36
C THR A 14 -3.78 -10.36 5.75
N LEU A 15 -2.61 -11.00 5.72
CA LEU A 15 -1.41 -10.42 5.13
C LEU A 15 -1.60 -10.15 3.62
N THR A 16 -2.26 -11.07 2.91
CA THR A 16 -2.56 -10.88 1.48
C THR A 16 -3.42 -9.64 1.24
N VAL A 17 -4.45 -9.42 2.06
CA VAL A 17 -5.32 -8.24 2.00
C VAL A 17 -4.51 -6.97 2.31
N LEU A 18 -3.73 -6.97 3.39
CA LEU A 18 -2.92 -5.80 3.79
C LEU A 18 -1.87 -5.43 2.73
N LEU A 19 -1.22 -6.41 2.10
CA LEU A 19 -0.28 -6.15 1.01
C LEU A 19 -0.98 -5.58 -0.23
N THR A 20 -2.22 -6.00 -0.49
CA THR A 20 -3.04 -5.44 -1.58
C THR A 20 -3.38 -3.98 -1.29
N GLU A 21 -3.89 -3.69 -0.09
CA GLU A 21 -4.22 -2.33 0.36
C GLU A 21 -2.98 -1.41 0.35
N LEU A 22 -1.84 -1.90 0.83
CA LEU A 22 -0.57 -1.18 0.77
C LEU A 22 -0.18 -0.82 -0.67
N GLY A 23 -0.36 -1.76 -1.60
CA GLY A 23 -0.10 -1.54 -3.03
C GLY A 23 -1.01 -0.46 -3.63
N GLU A 24 -2.29 -0.49 -3.30
CA GLU A 24 -3.28 0.52 -3.72
C GLU A 24 -2.93 1.91 -3.20
N GLU A 25 -2.59 2.04 -1.91
CA GLU A 25 -2.22 3.32 -1.31
C GLU A 25 -0.89 3.85 -1.88
N CYS A 26 0.10 2.98 -2.13
CA CYS A 26 1.34 3.37 -2.81
C CYS A 26 1.08 3.90 -4.23
N SER A 27 0.17 3.26 -4.98
CA SER A 27 -0.24 3.72 -6.31
C SER A 27 -0.90 5.11 -6.26
N THR A 28 -1.73 5.36 -5.25
CA THR A 28 -2.34 6.66 -4.99
C THR A 28 -1.28 7.74 -4.74
N VAL A 29 -0.30 7.46 -3.87
CA VAL A 29 0.82 8.39 -3.62
C VAL A 29 1.59 8.72 -4.89
N LEU A 30 1.96 7.71 -5.69
CA LEU A 30 2.66 7.93 -6.95
C LEU A 30 1.83 8.78 -7.93
N THR A 31 0.53 8.54 -7.99
CA THR A 31 -0.40 9.32 -8.81
C THR A 31 -0.42 10.79 -8.40
N LEU A 32 -0.58 11.08 -7.11
CA LEU A 32 -0.61 12.44 -6.57
C LEU A 32 0.73 13.18 -6.78
N LEU A 33 1.86 12.49 -6.56
CA LEU A 33 3.19 13.04 -6.84
C LEU A 33 3.39 13.37 -8.32
N ASN A 34 2.83 12.58 -9.23
CA ASN A 34 2.86 12.88 -10.66
C ASN A 34 1.94 14.04 -11.02
N GLN A 35 0.77 14.17 -10.39
CA GLN A 35 -0.10 15.34 -10.56
C GLN A 35 0.59 16.64 -10.14
N LEU A 36 1.36 16.63 -9.04
CA LEU A 36 2.14 17.80 -8.60
C LEU A 36 3.18 18.28 -9.61
N LYS A 37 3.60 17.44 -10.56
CA LYS A 37 4.55 17.79 -11.63
C LYS A 37 3.88 18.48 -12.82
N LEU A 38 2.54 18.49 -12.90
CA LEU A 38 1.83 19.12 -13.99
C LEU A 38 2.06 20.63 -13.98
N ALA A 39 2.29 21.20 -15.17
CA ALA A 39 2.33 22.64 -15.32
C ALA A 39 0.92 23.23 -15.15
N ASN A 40 0.85 24.46 -14.63
CA ASN A 40 -0.38 25.26 -14.54
C ASN A 40 -1.47 24.75 -13.58
N LEU A 41 -1.10 24.07 -12.49
CA LEU A 41 -2.05 23.82 -11.39
C LEU A 41 -2.52 25.14 -10.77
N SER A 42 -3.84 25.28 -10.58
CA SER A 42 -4.38 26.34 -9.75
C SER A 42 -3.98 26.15 -8.27
N ILE A 43 -4.10 27.20 -7.46
CA ILE A 43 -3.83 27.13 -6.02
C ILE A 43 -4.73 26.08 -5.37
N ASP A 44 -6.02 26.05 -5.73
CA ASP A 44 -6.99 25.11 -5.17
C ASP A 44 -6.66 23.68 -5.56
N GLN A 45 -6.35 23.41 -6.83
CA GLN A 45 -5.95 22.08 -7.29
C GLN A 45 -4.70 21.59 -6.57
N LYS A 46 -3.70 22.47 -6.40
CA LYS A 46 -2.49 22.13 -5.65
C LYS A 46 -2.81 21.85 -4.18
N GLY A 47 -3.71 22.62 -3.57
CA GLY A 47 -4.18 22.41 -2.20
C GLY A 47 -4.85 21.04 -2.03
N ASP A 48 -5.77 20.69 -2.93
CA ASP A 48 -6.48 19.40 -2.91
C ASP A 48 -5.53 18.21 -3.06
N ILE A 49 -4.56 18.31 -3.97
CA ILE A 49 -3.55 17.26 -4.18
C ILE A 49 -2.70 17.08 -2.91
N LEU A 50 -2.27 18.18 -2.28
CA LEU A 50 -1.46 18.13 -1.07
C LEU A 50 -2.24 17.59 0.13
N ALA A 51 -3.52 17.94 0.27
CA ALA A 51 -4.40 17.41 1.31
C ALA A 51 -4.58 15.89 1.16
N GLN A 52 -4.86 15.42 -0.06
CA GLN A 52 -4.96 13.98 -0.35
C GLN A 52 -3.64 13.26 -0.10
N LEU A 53 -2.51 13.83 -0.54
CA LEU A 53 -1.20 13.24 -0.32
C LEU A 53 -0.88 13.11 1.17
N SER A 54 -1.23 14.12 1.98
CA SER A 54 -1.08 14.06 3.43
C SER A 54 -1.92 12.93 4.05
N SER A 55 -3.13 12.71 3.56
CA SER A 55 -3.99 11.60 3.99
C SER A 55 -3.37 10.25 3.64
N SER A 56 -2.94 10.07 2.39
CA SER A 56 -2.30 8.84 1.90
C SER A 56 -1.02 8.50 2.65
N ILE A 57 -0.18 9.49 2.96
CA ILE A 57 1.02 9.29 3.80
C ILE A 57 0.63 8.81 5.20
N SER A 58 -0.44 9.37 5.78
CA SER A 58 -0.94 8.95 7.09
C SER A 58 -1.47 7.52 7.05
N HIS A 59 -2.19 7.14 6.00
CA HIS A 59 -2.65 5.77 5.78
C HIS A 59 -1.49 4.79 5.65
N LEU A 60 -0.46 5.14 4.85
CA LEU A 60 0.75 4.31 4.74
C LEU A 60 1.44 4.11 6.08
N HIS A 61 1.53 5.17 6.89
CA HIS A 61 2.14 5.06 8.22
C HIS A 61 1.41 4.03 9.09
N VAL A 62 0.08 4.10 9.14
CA VAL A 62 -0.76 3.15 9.89
C VAL A 62 -0.67 1.73 9.31
N HIS A 63 -0.79 1.58 7.98
CA HIS A 63 -0.74 0.27 7.33
C HIS A 63 0.61 -0.44 7.48
N THR A 64 1.69 0.31 7.69
CA THR A 64 3.05 -0.26 7.80
C THR A 64 3.51 -0.47 9.24
N GLU A 65 2.72 -0.09 10.25
CA GLU A 65 3.12 -0.19 11.66
C GLU A 65 3.37 -1.65 12.10
N ASP A 66 2.40 -2.54 11.86
CA ASP A 66 2.48 -3.96 12.27
C ASP A 66 2.88 -4.90 11.11
N LEU A 67 2.94 -4.39 9.89
CA LEU A 67 3.17 -5.21 8.69
C LEU A 67 4.52 -5.96 8.68
N PRO A 68 5.64 -5.39 9.17
CA PRO A 68 6.90 -6.12 9.26
C PRO A 68 6.82 -7.38 10.13
N ASP A 69 6.07 -7.33 11.22
CA ASP A 69 5.89 -8.47 12.12
C ASP A 69 5.05 -9.56 11.45
N LEU A 70 3.95 -9.17 10.78
CA LEU A 70 3.12 -10.10 10.01
C LEU A 70 3.88 -10.76 8.84
N ILE A 71 4.81 -10.03 8.21
CA ILE A 71 5.71 -10.61 7.21
C ILE A 71 6.71 -11.58 7.88
N GLY A 72 7.20 -11.23 9.07
CA GLY A 72 8.09 -12.08 9.86
C GLY A 72 7.45 -13.43 10.20
N ASP A 73 6.17 -13.42 10.61
CA ASP A 73 5.40 -14.62 10.95
C ASP A 73 5.21 -15.60 9.77
N GLU A 74 5.34 -15.14 8.52
CA GLU A 74 5.30 -16.03 7.34
C GLU A 74 6.66 -16.63 6.97
N LEU A 75 7.75 -16.03 7.44
CA LEU A 75 9.12 -16.43 7.11
C LEU A 75 9.68 -17.50 8.04
N PHE A 76 9.12 -17.67 9.24
CA PHE A 76 9.64 -18.50 10.32
C PHE A 76 8.57 -19.37 10.98
#